data_AF-A0A948SWC8-F1
#
_entry.id   AF-A0A948SWC8-F1
#
_cell.length_a   1.000
_cell.length_b   1.000
_cell.length_c   1.000
_cell.angle_alpha   90.00
_cell.angle_beta   90.00
_cell.angle_gamma   90.00
#
_symmetry.space_group_name_H-M   'P 1'
#
loop_
_entity.id
_entity.type
_entity.pdbx_description
1 polymer ?
#
loop_
_entity_poly.entity_id
_entity_poly.type
_entity_poly.pdbx_seq_one_letter_code
_entity_poly.pdbx_strand_id
1 'polypeptide(L)'
;MTVYVPEEFTPAEADILRRYFTNLDSPVFALVNLPEVVKGALFARYSRSAKSLRRLFLDEFVGELDIRGDQTFDATVGVARAEDLYEKVFVEYGDDSVAQLGGVHLACEQASNILTKILEWGRLMSYL
;
A
#
# COMPACT_ATOMS: atom_id res chain seq x y z
N MET A 1 20.01 -3.08 -15.33
CA MET A 1 20.64 -2.94 -14.01
C MET A 1 19.67 -2.13 -13.17
N THR A 2 18.96 -2.77 -12.24
CA THR A 2 17.98 -2.09 -11.39
C THR A 2 18.71 -1.22 -10.38
N VAL A 3 18.52 0.11 -10.47
CA VAL A 3 19.18 1.14 -9.63
C VAL A 3 18.35 1.39 -8.37
N TYR A 4 17.62 0.39 -7.87
CA TYR A 4 16.91 0.52 -6.61
C TYR A 4 17.85 0.09 -5.49
N VAL A 5 18.02 0.96 -4.50
CA VAL A 5 18.71 0.62 -3.25
C VAL A 5 17.62 0.24 -2.24
N PRO A 6 17.35 -1.06 -2.03
CA PRO A 6 16.38 -1.50 -1.04
C PRO A 6 16.89 -1.17 0.36
N GLU A 7 15.96 -0.87 1.24
CA GLU A 7 16.28 -0.79 2.66
C GLU A 7 16.34 -2.20 3.27
N GLU A 8 17.28 -2.41 4.18
CA GLU A 8 17.41 -3.68 4.89
C GLU A 8 16.49 -3.69 6.12
N PHE A 9 15.73 -4.78 6.25
CA PHE A 9 14.86 -5.03 7.38
C PHE A 9 15.29 -6.30 8.09
N THR A 10 15.21 -6.30 9.42
CA THR A 10 15.34 -7.52 10.21
C THR A 10 14.20 -8.49 9.86
N PRO A 11 14.36 -9.81 10.12
CA PRO A 11 13.28 -10.77 9.89
C PRO A 11 11.97 -10.38 10.60
N ALA A 12 12.06 -9.87 11.84
CA ALA A 12 10.89 -9.45 12.61
C ALA A 12 10.19 -8.22 12.00
N GLU A 13 10.95 -7.23 11.53
CA GLU A 13 10.40 -6.07 10.82
C GLU A 13 9.74 -6.48 9.50
N ALA A 14 10.39 -7.36 8.74
CA ALA A 14 9.87 -7.86 7.48
C ALA A 14 8.54 -8.61 7.67
N ASP A 15 8.40 -9.40 8.73
CA ASP A 15 7.17 -10.13 9.04
C ASP A 15 5.98 -9.21 9.35
N ILE A 16 6.24 -8.06 9.98
CA ILE A 16 5.22 -7.02 10.18
C ILE A 16 4.89 -6.36 8.84
N LEU A 17 5.91 -5.92 8.10
CA LEU A 17 5.72 -5.18 6.84
C LEU A 17 4.97 -5.99 5.78
N ARG A 18 5.18 -7.30 5.68
CA ARG A 18 4.49 -8.17 4.71
C ARG A 18 2.97 -8.16 4.83
N ARG A 19 2.43 -7.77 5.98
CA ARG A 19 0.97 -7.67 6.18
C ARG A 19 0.39 -6.43 5.51
N TYR A 20 1.20 -5.38 5.33
CA TYR A 20 0.74 -4.04 4.96
C TYR A 20 1.31 -3.52 3.64
N PHE A 21 2.31 -4.20 3.07
CA PHE A 21 2.97 -3.79 1.83
C PHE A 21 3.07 -4.97 0.85
N THR A 22 2.80 -4.72 -0.44
CA THR A 22 2.79 -5.78 -1.46
C THR A 22 4.17 -6.38 -1.78
N ASN A 23 5.25 -5.63 -1.55
CA ASN A 23 6.63 -6.09 -1.63
C ASN A 23 7.52 -5.23 -0.72
N LEU A 24 8.72 -5.72 -0.40
CA LEU A 24 9.67 -5.05 0.51
C LEU A 24 10.96 -4.60 -0.17
N ASP A 25 11.23 -5.11 -1.37
CA ASP A 25 12.51 -5.06 -2.06
C ASP A 25 12.44 -4.40 -3.44
N SER A 26 11.27 -3.86 -3.81
CA SER A 26 11.06 -3.13 -5.07
C SER A 26 10.69 -1.65 -4.83
N PRO A 27 11.04 -0.75 -5.77
CA PRO A 27 10.77 0.69 -5.66
C PRO A 27 9.29 1.04 -5.79
N VAL A 28 8.48 0.16 -6.38
CA VAL A 28 7.04 0.38 -6.62
C VAL A 28 6.26 -0.65 -5.81
N PHE A 29 5.39 -0.17 -4.94
CA PHE A 29 4.64 -1.02 -4.01
C PHE A 29 3.33 -0.34 -3.59
N ALA A 30 2.37 -1.14 -3.12
CA ALA A 30 1.08 -0.66 -2.65
C ALA A 30 0.90 -0.97 -1.16
N LEU A 31 0.14 -0.10 -0.49
CA LEU A 31 -0.29 -0.30 0.89
C LEU A 31 -1.59 -1.11 0.91
N VAL A 32 -1.59 -2.21 1.64
CA VAL A 32 -2.71 -3.14 1.81
C VAL A 32 -3.06 -3.30 3.28
N ASN A 33 -4.25 -3.77 3.59
CA ASN A 33 -4.68 -4.11 4.96
C ASN A 33 -4.47 -3.01 6.03
N LEU A 34 -4.40 -1.74 5.62
CA LEU A 34 -4.33 -0.58 6.50
C LEU A 34 -5.62 0.23 6.42
N PRO A 35 -6.11 0.81 7.53
CA PRO A 35 -7.20 1.78 7.49
C PRO A 35 -6.83 2.97 6.60
N GLU A 36 -7.79 3.49 5.82
CA GLU A 36 -7.55 4.60 4.88
C GLU A 36 -6.99 5.86 5.55
N VAL A 37 -7.46 6.17 6.76
CA VAL A 37 -6.92 7.26 7.59
C VAL A 37 -5.45 7.08 7.93
N VAL A 38 -5.00 5.85 8.17
CA VAL A 38 -3.59 5.54 8.44
C VAL A 38 -2.77 5.69 7.16
N LYS A 39 -3.27 5.21 6.02
CA LYS A 39 -2.59 5.40 4.72
C LYS A 39 -2.41 6.89 4.43
N GLY A 40 -3.46 7.70 4.57
CA GLY A 40 -3.40 9.15 4.36
C GLY A 40 -2.43 9.86 5.30
N ALA A 41 -2.46 9.53 6.60
CA ALA A 41 -1.54 10.08 7.59
C ALA A 41 -0.08 9.70 7.30
N LEU A 42 0.17 8.45 6.91
CA LEU A 42 1.49 7.95 6.57
C LEU A 42 2.08 8.67 5.36
N PHE A 43 1.32 8.83 4.27
CA PHE A 43 1.78 9.61 3.10
C PHE A 43 2.01 11.08 3.45
N ALA A 44 1.10 11.70 4.21
CA ALA A 44 1.26 13.08 4.66
C ALA A 44 2.52 13.28 5.52
N ARG A 45 2.88 12.29 6.35
CA ARG A 45 4.11 12.31 7.16
C ARG A 45 5.36 12.04 6.31
N TYR A 46 5.25 11.14 5.33
CA TYR A 46 6.31 10.76 4.40
C TYR A 46 6.79 11.91 3.53
N SER A 47 5.90 12.76 3.02
CA SER A 47 6.28 13.94 2.21
C SER A 47 7.19 14.94 2.94
N ARG A 48 7.33 14.80 4.27
CA ARG A 48 8.19 15.64 5.13
C ARG A 48 9.27 14.83 5.85
N SER A 49 9.54 13.60 5.41
CA SER A 49 10.53 12.69 5.99
C SER A 49 11.62 12.36 4.99
N ALA A 50 12.82 12.05 5.48
CA ALA A 50 13.91 11.51 4.67
C ALA A 50 13.98 9.98 4.70
N LYS A 51 13.14 9.32 5.51
CA LYS A 51 13.06 7.86 5.63
C LYS A 51 12.24 7.28 4.47
N SER A 52 12.48 6.01 4.11
CA SER A 52 11.55 5.27 3.25
C SER A 52 10.17 5.16 3.91
N LEU A 53 9.13 4.94 3.10
CA LEU A 53 7.76 4.81 3.59
C LEU A 53 7.62 3.62 4.56
N ARG A 54 8.31 2.51 4.27
CA ARG A 54 8.30 1.29 5.09
C ARG A 54 9.00 1.50 6.43
N ARG A 55 10.15 2.19 6.45
CA ARG A 55 10.84 2.53 7.70
C ARG A 55 10.04 3.53 8.54
N LEU A 56 9.47 4.54 7.90
CA LEU A 56 8.60 5.50 8.58
C LEU A 56 7.41 4.80 9.24
N PHE A 57 6.79 3.84 8.54
CA PHE A 57 5.69 3.05 9.08
C PHE A 57 6.11 2.25 10.33
N LEU A 58 7.25 1.56 10.28
CA LEU A 58 7.78 0.81 11.43
C LEU A 58 8.10 1.72 12.62
N ASP A 59 8.68 2.89 12.35
CA ASP A 59 9.16 3.76 13.41
C ASP A 59 8.03 4.55 14.09
N GLU A 60 7.00 4.94 13.33
CA GLU A 60 6.01 5.92 13.80
C GLU A 60 4.57 5.39 13.82
N PHE A 61 4.21 4.35 13.08
CA PHE A 61 2.80 3.93 12.90
C PHE A 61 2.50 2.52 13.43
N VAL A 62 3.45 1.60 13.41
CA VAL A 62 3.20 0.20 13.81
C VAL A 62 2.74 0.07 15.26
N GLY A 63 3.24 0.93 16.16
CA GLY A 63 2.90 0.90 17.59
C GLY A 63 1.52 1.47 17.90
N GLU A 64 0.96 2.29 17.01
CA GLU A 64 -0.38 2.88 17.16
C GLU A 64 -1.48 1.99 16.55
N LEU A 65 -1.10 1.05 15.67
CA LEU A 65 -2.00 0.01 15.21
C LEU A 65 -2.30 -0.91 16.38
N ASP A 66 -3.57 -1.00 16.77
CA ASP A 66 -4.01 -1.91 17.83
C ASP A 66 -3.85 -3.37 17.35
N ILE A 67 -2.65 -3.93 17.52
CA ILE A 67 -2.26 -5.29 17.15
C ILE A 67 -3.11 -6.34 17.91
N ARG A 68 -3.94 -5.92 18.89
CA ARG A 68 -4.82 -6.81 19.66
C ARG A 68 -6.06 -7.28 18.88
N GLY A 69 -6.45 -6.60 17.80
CA GLY A 69 -7.58 -7.02 16.95
C GLY A 69 -7.22 -8.08 15.89
N ASP A 70 -5.93 -8.25 15.61
CA ASP A 70 -5.42 -8.95 14.42
C ASP A 70 -5.11 -10.45 14.66
N GLN A 71 -5.39 -10.97 15.86
CA GLN A 71 -5.31 -12.41 16.14
C GLN A 71 -6.60 -13.17 15.83
N THR A 72 -7.70 -12.45 15.56
CA THR A 72 -9.01 -13.06 15.25
C THR A 72 -9.64 -12.58 13.96
N PHE A 73 -9.17 -11.47 13.38
CA PHE A 73 -9.53 -11.10 12.02
C PHE A 73 -8.42 -11.58 11.09
N ASP A 74 -8.45 -12.87 10.81
CA ASP A 74 -7.81 -13.40 9.62
C ASP A 74 -8.42 -12.64 8.43
N ALA A 75 -7.72 -11.61 7.93
CA ALA A 75 -8.17 -10.85 6.77
C ALA A 75 -8.37 -11.76 5.55
N THR A 76 -7.86 -12.99 5.58
CA THR A 76 -8.11 -14.04 4.59
C THR A 76 -9.48 -14.73 4.77
N VAL A 77 -10.09 -14.71 5.96
CA VAL A 77 -11.44 -15.23 6.22
C VAL A 77 -12.48 -14.22 5.75
N GLY A 78 -12.81 -14.35 4.47
CA GLY A 78 -13.77 -13.47 3.79
C GLY A 78 -13.20 -12.89 2.51
N VAL A 79 -11.88 -12.80 2.34
CA VAL A 79 -11.24 -12.35 1.10
C VAL A 79 -11.54 -13.28 -0.05
N ALA A 80 -11.39 -14.60 0.08
CA ALA A 80 -11.76 -15.52 -1.02
C ALA A 80 -13.25 -15.41 -1.41
N ARG A 81 -14.14 -15.18 -0.43
CA ARG A 81 -15.58 -15.00 -0.68
C ARG A 81 -15.92 -13.62 -1.23
N ALA A 82 -15.18 -12.58 -0.84
CA ALA A 82 -15.32 -11.22 -1.33
C ALA A 82 -14.68 -11.06 -2.71
N GLU A 83 -13.57 -11.74 -3.00
CA GLU A 83 -12.94 -11.87 -4.32
C GLU A 83 -13.85 -12.63 -5.27
N ASP A 84 -14.43 -13.78 -4.87
CA ASP A 84 -15.44 -14.49 -5.67
C ASP A 84 -16.69 -13.63 -5.93
N LEU A 85 -17.11 -12.80 -4.96
CA LEU A 85 -18.23 -11.88 -5.12
C LEU A 85 -17.86 -10.71 -6.06
N TYR A 86 -16.65 -10.19 -5.91
CA TYR A 86 -16.12 -9.06 -6.67
C TYR A 86 -15.87 -9.47 -8.13
N GLU A 87 -15.31 -10.65 -8.38
CA GLU A 87 -15.09 -11.23 -9.72
C GLU A 87 -16.43 -11.51 -10.43
N LYS A 88 -17.43 -12.05 -9.74
CA LYS A 88 -18.79 -12.21 -10.29
C LYS A 88 -19.45 -10.88 -10.67
N VAL A 89 -19.32 -9.86 -9.82
CA VAL A 89 -19.86 -8.52 -10.09
C VAL A 89 -19.15 -7.86 -11.28
N PHE A 90 -17.83 -8.04 -11.41
CA PHE A 90 -17.02 -7.49 -12.50
C PHE A 90 -17.28 -8.18 -13.85
N VAL A 91 -17.38 -9.51 -13.87
CA VAL A 91 -17.43 -10.30 -15.12
C VAL A 91 -18.86 -10.48 -15.64
N GLU A 92 -19.87 -10.65 -14.77
CA GLU A 92 -21.25 -10.96 -15.20
C GLU A 92 -22.17 -9.73 -15.29
N TYR A 93 -21.95 -8.66 -14.52
CA TYR A 93 -22.87 -7.51 -14.42
C TYR A 93 -22.37 -6.20 -15.08
N GLY A 94 -21.10 -6.12 -15.48
CA GLY A 94 -20.56 -4.97 -16.22
C GLY A 94 -20.49 -3.66 -15.42
N ASP A 95 -20.35 -3.76 -14.10
CA ASP A 95 -20.37 -2.62 -13.18
C ASP A 95 -18.97 -2.02 -12.94
N ASP A 96 -18.35 -1.49 -14.01
CA ASP A 96 -17.02 -0.85 -13.96
C ASP A 96 -16.94 0.31 -12.95
N SER A 97 -18.09 0.84 -12.51
CA SER A 97 -18.18 1.92 -11.51
C SER A 97 -17.83 1.46 -10.09
N VAL A 98 -18.04 0.19 -9.75
CA VAL A 98 -17.66 -0.39 -8.45
C VAL A 98 -16.15 -0.52 -8.31
N ALA A 99 -15.44 -0.72 -9.43
CA ALA A 99 -13.97 -0.71 -9.48
C ALA A 99 -13.37 0.60 -8.96
N GLN A 100 -14.10 1.71 -9.12
CA GLN A 100 -13.69 3.04 -8.70
C GLN A 100 -13.79 3.24 -7.19
N LEU A 101 -14.50 2.35 -6.48
CA LEU A 101 -14.65 2.40 -5.02
C LEU A 101 -13.42 1.82 -4.29
N GLY A 102 -12.60 1.01 -4.98
CA GLY A 102 -11.33 0.50 -4.48
C GLY A 102 -10.17 1.42 -4.84
N GLY A 103 -9.84 2.38 -3.98
CA GLY A 103 -8.66 3.23 -4.16
C GLY A 103 -7.35 2.47 -3.88
N VAL A 104 -6.38 2.56 -4.79
CA VAL A 104 -5.03 2.02 -4.57
C VAL A 104 -4.10 3.12 -4.08
N HIS A 105 -3.42 2.84 -2.98
CA HIS A 105 -2.38 3.69 -2.42
C HIS A 105 -1.01 3.18 -2.88
N LEU A 106 -0.51 3.76 -3.97
CA LEU A 106 0.75 3.36 -4.61
C LEU A 106 1.89 4.29 -4.19
N ALA A 107 3.04 3.71 -3.85
CA ALA A 107 4.29 4.43 -3.65
C ALA A 107 5.29 4.07 -4.74
N CYS A 108 5.93 5.10 -5.32
CA CYS A 108 7.03 4.98 -6.27
C CYS A 108 8.26 5.68 -5.68
N GLU A 109 9.14 4.94 -5.04
CA GLU A 109 10.36 5.46 -4.43
C GLU A 109 11.53 5.49 -5.41
N GLN A 110 12.49 6.41 -5.18
CA GLN A 110 13.67 6.59 -6.02
C GLN A 110 13.34 6.86 -7.51
N ALA A 111 12.15 7.42 -7.78
CA ALA A 111 11.73 7.83 -9.12
C ALA A 111 12.52 9.05 -9.61
N SER A 112 12.90 9.06 -10.89
CA SER A 112 13.50 10.24 -11.51
C SER A 112 12.45 11.33 -11.75
N ASN A 113 12.88 12.59 -11.83
CA ASN A 113 11.99 13.70 -12.19
C ASN A 113 11.30 13.52 -13.56
N ILE A 114 11.90 12.77 -14.48
CA ILE A 114 11.28 12.46 -15.77
C ILE A 114 10.13 11.45 -15.56
N LEU A 115 10.38 10.41 -14.74
CA LEU A 115 9.37 9.41 -14.42
C LEU A 115 8.19 10.03 -13.67
N THR A 116 8.44 10.91 -12.69
CA THR A 116 7.35 11.59 -11.96
C THR A 116 6.47 12.39 -12.91
N LYS A 117 7.03 13.09 -13.90
CA LYS A 117 6.23 13.82 -14.91
C LYS A 117 5.39 12.91 -15.79
N ILE A 118 5.86 11.71 -16.09
CA ILE A 118 5.08 10.71 -16.83
C ILE A 118 3.93 10.20 -15.95
N LEU A 119 4.22 9.86 -14.69
CA LEU A 119 3.22 9.36 -13.74
C LEU A 119 2.13 10.41 -13.47
N GLU A 120 2.52 11.66 -13.22
CA GLU A 120 1.62 12.79 -12.93
C GLU A 120 0.76 13.25 -14.12
N TRP A 121 1.02 12.74 -15.33
CA TRP A 121 0.20 13.09 -16.50
C TRP A 121 -1.24 12.57 -16.37
N GLY A 122 -1.42 11.40 -15.74
CA GLY A 122 -2.73 10.78 -15.58
C GLY A 122 -3.67 11.66 -14.74
N ARG A 123 -4.95 11.78 -15.16
CA ARG A 123 -5.94 12.66 -14.50
C ARG A 123 -6.89 11.94 -13.54
N LEU A 124 -6.66 10.65 -13.31
CA LEU A 124 -7.53 9.78 -12.51
C LEU A 124 -6.96 9.46 -11.13
N MET A 125 -5.73 9.89 -10.86
CA MET A 125 -5.04 9.67 -9.59
C MET A 125 -4.79 10.99 -8.88
N SER A 126 -4.65 10.93 -7.55
CA SER A 126 -4.09 12.00 -6.76
C SER A 126 -2.61 11.73 -6.54
N TYR A 127 -1.77 12.75 -6.66
CA TYR A 127 -0.31 12.66 -6.46
C TYR A 127 0.09 13.53 -5.28
N LEU A 128 1.11 13.09 -4.55
CA LEU A 128 1.71 13.79 -3.41
C LEU A 128 3.20 14.01 -3.65
#